data_AF-A0A5K1V6K5-F1
#
_entry.id   AF-A0A5K1V6K5-F1
#
_cell.length_a   1.000
_cell.length_b   1.000
_cell.length_c   1.000
_cell.angle_alpha   90.00
_cell.angle_beta   90.00
_cell.angle_gamma   90.00
#
_symmetry.space_group_name_H-M   'P 1'
#
loop_
_entity.id
_entity.type
_entity.pdbx_description
1 polymer ?
#
loop_
_entity_poly.entity_id
_entity_poly.type
_entity_poly.pdbx_seq_one_letter_code
_entity_poly.pdbx_strand_id
1 'polypeptide(L)'
;MYREMYYEGGVHSVYCWDINDGFAVCVLMKKTADQSKKGNPMKGTWDSINVIEVIPKGTSKAEYRLTSTVILYMETDCEATGKVAFAGSLTRQNEKVLSTTQKDSHIINIGTFVEETESRMRQILDAIYFSKSKEITNNCRCQIGVSEQNKRTLMTKQINTQLRGRHDDD
;
A
#
# COMPACT_ATOMS: atom_id res chain seq x y z
N MET A 1 -15.42 -12.20 -8.78
CA MET A 1 -16.06 -11.20 -7.88
C MET A 1 -15.06 -10.22 -7.27
N TYR A 2 -14.20 -10.58 -6.29
CA TYR A 2 -13.22 -9.63 -5.68
C TYR A 2 -12.38 -8.86 -6.71
N ARG A 3 -11.75 -9.58 -7.65
CA ARG A 3 -10.98 -8.99 -8.76
C ARG A 3 -11.79 -7.99 -9.58
N GLU A 4 -13.03 -8.31 -9.91
CA GLU A 4 -13.86 -7.45 -10.77
C GLU A 4 -14.26 -6.16 -10.05
N MET A 5 -14.58 -6.24 -8.76
CA MET A 5 -14.95 -5.07 -7.96
C MET A 5 -13.78 -4.11 -7.73
N TYR A 6 -12.58 -4.64 -7.48
CA TYR A 6 -11.43 -3.81 -7.09
C TYR A 6 -10.46 -3.49 -8.23
N TYR A 7 -10.36 -4.36 -9.24
CA TYR A 7 -9.37 -4.25 -10.31
C TYR A 7 -10.01 -4.09 -11.70
N GLU A 8 -11.33 -4.25 -11.85
CA GLU A 8 -12.04 -4.09 -13.15
C GLU A 8 -11.32 -4.80 -14.32
N GLY A 9 -10.71 -5.95 -14.05
CA GLY A 9 -9.84 -6.68 -14.99
C GLY A 9 -8.59 -7.27 -14.34
N GLY A 10 -7.61 -7.66 -15.15
CA GLY A 10 -6.39 -8.33 -14.70
C GLY A 10 -6.54 -9.84 -14.52
N VAL A 11 -5.49 -10.49 -14.03
CA VAL A 11 -5.43 -11.94 -13.79
C VAL A 11 -5.30 -12.18 -12.29
N HIS A 12 -5.97 -13.22 -11.81
CA HIS A 12 -5.82 -13.70 -10.44
C HIS A 12 -5.60 -15.20 -10.42
N SER A 13 -4.92 -15.68 -9.40
CA SER A 13 -4.73 -17.12 -9.19
C SER A 13 -4.66 -17.39 -7.70
N VAL A 14 -5.22 -18.52 -7.28
CA VAL A 14 -5.22 -18.95 -5.89
C VAL A 14 -4.66 -20.35 -5.84
N TYR A 15 -3.68 -20.56 -4.97
CA TYR A 15 -3.04 -21.85 -4.74
C TYR A 15 -3.17 -22.22 -3.28
N CYS A 16 -3.52 -23.46 -2.99
CA CYS A 16 -3.60 -23.99 -1.63
C CYS A 16 -2.67 -25.19 -1.52
N TRP A 17 -1.99 -25.33 -0.38
CA TRP A 17 -1.18 -26.51 -0.07
C TRP A 17 -1.24 -26.80 1.42
N ASP A 18 -1.07 -28.07 1.76
CA ASP A 18 -1.03 -28.52 3.16
C ASP A 18 0.31 -28.17 3.79
N ILE A 19 0.30 -27.85 5.08
CA ILE A 19 1.47 -27.66 5.93
C ILE A 19 1.33 -28.53 7.17
N ASN A 20 2.42 -28.76 7.92
CA ASN A 20 2.42 -29.73 9.04
C ASN A 20 1.28 -29.50 10.06
N ASP A 21 1.00 -28.24 10.40
CA ASP A 21 0.03 -27.86 11.44
C ASP A 21 -1.22 -27.17 10.87
N GLY A 22 -1.55 -27.37 9.59
CA GLY A 22 -2.69 -26.71 8.96
C GLY A 22 -2.62 -26.67 7.43
N PHE A 23 -3.01 -25.54 6.84
CA PHE A 23 -2.87 -25.32 5.40
C PHE A 23 -2.45 -23.88 5.11
N ALA A 24 -1.90 -23.65 3.93
CA ALA A 24 -1.54 -22.33 3.45
C ALA A 24 -2.23 -22.02 2.12
N VAL A 25 -2.46 -20.73 1.89
CA VAL A 25 -3.12 -20.20 0.71
C VAL A 25 -2.30 -19.05 0.17
N CYS A 26 -2.02 -19.06 -1.13
CA CYS A 26 -1.42 -17.94 -1.84
C CYS A 26 -2.44 -17.35 -2.81
N VAL A 27 -2.78 -16.08 -2.61
CA VAL A 27 -3.64 -15.30 -3.50
C VAL A 27 -2.78 -14.32 -4.27
N LEU A 28 -2.74 -14.50 -5.59
CA LEU A 28 -1.99 -13.67 -6.52
C LEU A 28 -2.94 -12.81 -7.34
N MET A 29 -2.60 -11.53 -7.49
CA MET A 29 -3.30 -10.59 -8.37
C MET A 29 -2.27 -9.87 -9.24
N LYS A 30 -2.53 -9.80 -10.55
CA LYS A 30 -1.75 -9.01 -11.49
C LYS A 30 -2.68 -8.14 -12.32
N LYS A 31 -2.48 -6.82 -12.25
CA LYS A 31 -3.19 -5.85 -13.10
C LYS A 31 -2.17 -4.99 -13.82
N THR A 32 -2.21 -5.04 -15.14
CA THR A 32 -1.51 -4.08 -16.00
C THR A 32 -2.52 -3.06 -16.52
N ALA A 33 -2.08 -1.81 -16.63
CA ALA A 33 -2.83 -0.71 -17.20
C ALA A 33 -1.93 0.02 -18.18
N ASP A 34 -2.41 0.21 -19.40
CA ASP A 34 -1.76 1.02 -20.41
C ASP A 34 -2.75 2.08 -20.87
N GLN A 35 -2.56 3.32 -20.42
CA GLN A 35 -3.41 4.44 -20.79
C GLN A 35 -2.89 5.18 -22.03
N SER A 36 -1.74 4.78 -22.60
CA SER A 36 -1.16 5.46 -23.76
C SER A 36 -2.12 5.51 -24.95
N LYS A 37 -2.92 4.45 -25.11
CA LYS A 37 -3.98 4.33 -26.13
C LYS A 37 -5.14 5.32 -25.94
N LYS A 38 -5.25 5.96 -24.78
CA LYS A 38 -6.28 6.97 -24.43
C LYS A 38 -5.70 8.39 -24.37
N GLY A 39 -4.51 8.62 -24.91
CA GLY A 39 -3.85 9.92 -24.94
C GLY A 39 -3.15 10.32 -23.63
N ASN A 40 -3.08 9.42 -22.65
CA ASN A 40 -2.34 9.64 -21.41
C ASN A 40 -1.10 8.71 -21.41
N PRO A 41 0.15 9.21 -21.45
CA PRO A 41 1.34 8.38 -21.61
C PRO A 41 1.70 7.50 -20.40
N MET A 42 0.77 7.30 -19.47
CA MET A 42 0.97 6.56 -18.24
C MET A 42 0.69 5.06 -18.41
N LYS A 43 1.68 4.26 -18.03
CA LYS A 43 1.62 2.81 -17.91
C LYS A 43 1.79 2.43 -16.45
N GLY A 44 1.12 1.38 -16.01
CA GLY A 44 1.20 0.91 -14.63
C GLY A 44 1.03 -0.60 -14.54
N THR A 45 1.72 -1.21 -13.59
CA THR A 45 1.56 -2.61 -13.21
C THR A 45 1.43 -2.71 -11.70
N TRP A 46 0.39 -3.39 -11.25
CA TRP A 46 0.16 -3.76 -9.87
C TRP A 46 0.24 -5.27 -9.74
N ASP A 47 1.15 -5.73 -8.90
CA ASP A 47 1.27 -7.13 -8.51
C ASP A 47 1.04 -7.25 -7.01
N SER A 48 0.12 -8.13 -6.61
CA SER A 48 -0.16 -8.44 -5.21
C SER A 48 0.04 -9.91 -4.93
N ILE A 49 0.72 -10.20 -3.83
CA ILE A 49 1.06 -11.53 -3.36
C ILE A 49 0.63 -11.61 -1.90
N ASN A 50 -0.39 -12.40 -1.62
CA ASN A 50 -0.88 -12.61 -0.26
C ASN A 50 -0.70 -14.07 0.10
N VAL A 51 0.21 -14.36 1.02
CA VAL A 51 0.43 -15.71 1.56
C VAL A 51 -0.19 -15.77 2.94
N ILE A 52 -1.12 -16.70 3.13
CA ILE A 52 -1.85 -16.91 4.37
C ILE A 52 -1.52 -18.29 4.90
N GLU A 53 -1.05 -18.38 6.12
CA GLU A 53 -0.96 -19.62 6.87
C GLU A 53 -2.16 -19.71 7.81
N VAL A 54 -2.84 -20.85 7.81
CA VAL A 54 -4.01 -21.12 8.66
C VAL A 54 -3.66 -22.28 9.58
N ILE A 55 -3.56 -21.99 10.88
CA ILE A 55 -3.21 -22.95 11.92
C ILE A 55 -4.43 -23.13 12.84
N PRO A 56 -5.07 -24.32 12.86
CA PRO A 56 -6.17 -24.59 13.77
C PRO A 56 -5.77 -24.43 15.23
N LYS A 57 -6.63 -23.76 16.02
CA LYS A 57 -6.47 -23.58 17.48
C LYS A 57 -7.68 -24.21 18.18
N GLY A 58 -7.61 -25.52 18.40
CA GLY A 58 -8.73 -26.29 18.96
C GLY A 58 -9.86 -26.48 17.95
N THR A 59 -11.09 -26.67 18.44
CA THR A 59 -12.23 -27.13 17.60
C THR A 59 -12.94 -26.00 16.84
N SER A 60 -12.87 -24.75 17.31
CA SER A 60 -13.73 -23.67 16.78
C SER A 60 -12.99 -22.36 16.46
N LYS A 61 -11.66 -22.37 16.46
CA LYS A 61 -10.84 -21.18 16.16
C LYS A 61 -9.66 -21.58 15.27
N ALA A 62 -9.19 -20.64 14.47
CA ALA A 62 -7.94 -20.76 13.74
C ALA A 62 -7.15 -19.45 13.82
N GLU A 63 -5.83 -19.58 13.86
CA GLU A 63 -4.88 -18.49 13.73
C GLU A 63 -4.55 -18.32 12.24
N TYR A 64 -4.69 -17.09 11.75
CA TYR A 64 -4.40 -16.70 10.38
C TYR A 64 -3.20 -15.78 10.40
N ARG A 65 -2.11 -16.16 9.75
CA ARG A 65 -0.92 -15.32 9.55
C ARG A 65 -0.85 -14.93 8.10
N LEU A 66 -1.00 -13.64 7.82
CA LEU A 66 -0.99 -13.09 6.47
C LEU A 66 0.31 -12.32 6.26
N THR A 67 1.06 -12.71 5.23
CA THR A 67 2.13 -11.92 4.65
C THR A 67 1.69 -11.40 3.30
N SER A 68 1.44 -10.10 3.20
CA SER A 68 1.04 -9.41 1.98
C SER A 68 2.21 -8.60 1.43
N THR A 69 2.49 -8.77 0.14
CA THR A 69 3.45 -7.95 -0.61
C THR A 69 2.74 -7.37 -1.82
N VAL A 70 2.81 -6.05 -1.95
CA VAL A 70 2.34 -5.33 -3.14
C VAL A 70 3.54 -4.73 -3.83
N ILE A 71 3.62 -4.90 -5.14
CA ILE A 71 4.63 -4.31 -6.01
C ILE A 71 3.88 -3.40 -7.00
N LEU A 72 4.30 -2.15 -7.05
CA LEU A 72 3.76 -1.14 -7.96
C LEU A 72 4.86 -0.64 -8.86
N TYR A 73 4.60 -0.69 -10.16
CA TYR A 73 5.40 -0.07 -11.18
C TYR A 73 4.54 0.92 -11.97
N MET A 74 5.06 2.12 -12.22
CA MET A 74 4.44 3.13 -13.06
C MET A 74 5.50 3.77 -13.94
N GLU A 75 5.16 4.05 -15.18
CA GLU A 75 6.01 4.77 -16.11
C GLU A 75 5.16 5.80 -16.84
N THR A 76 5.66 7.03 -16.94
CA THR A 76 5.10 8.07 -17.79
C THR A 76 6.20 8.66 -18.64
N ASP A 77 5.87 8.95 -19.89
CA ASP A 77 6.78 9.60 -20.83
C ASP A 77 6.04 10.73 -21.54
N CYS A 78 6.27 11.96 -21.10
CA CYS A 78 5.64 13.13 -21.71
C CYS A 78 6.66 14.25 -21.89
N GLU A 79 6.40 15.13 -22.86
CA GLU A 79 7.32 16.21 -23.23
C GLU A 79 7.61 17.17 -22.07
N ALA A 80 6.63 17.40 -21.18
CA ALA A 80 6.75 18.31 -20.05
C ALA A 80 7.60 17.77 -18.88
N THR A 81 7.53 16.46 -18.60
CA THR A 81 8.26 15.84 -17.48
C THR A 81 9.47 15.01 -17.91
N GLY A 82 9.59 14.73 -19.21
CA GLY A 82 10.41 13.66 -19.73
C GLY A 82 9.92 12.28 -19.27
N LYS A 83 10.78 11.28 -19.43
CA LYS A 83 10.53 9.92 -18.97
C LYS A 83 10.73 9.82 -17.45
N VAL A 84 9.64 9.50 -16.74
CA VAL A 84 9.64 9.25 -15.30
C VAL A 84 9.16 7.82 -15.06
N ALA A 85 10.00 7.01 -14.45
CA ALA A 85 9.65 5.67 -14.01
C ALA A 85 9.68 5.61 -12.48
N PHE A 86 8.70 4.90 -11.94
CA PHE A 86 8.55 4.68 -10.51
C PHE A 86 8.35 3.18 -10.27
N ALA A 87 9.12 2.61 -9.36
CA ALA A 87 8.98 1.24 -8.92
C ALA A 87 9.07 1.19 -7.39
N GLY A 88 8.20 0.42 -6.74
CA GLY A 88 8.26 0.21 -5.31
C GLY A 88 7.55 -1.06 -4.89
N SER A 89 7.91 -1.54 -3.71
CA SER A 89 7.22 -2.64 -3.05
C SER A 89 6.91 -2.29 -1.60
N LEU A 90 5.83 -2.83 -1.07
CA LEU A 90 5.48 -2.76 0.34
C LEU A 90 5.14 -4.17 0.81
N THR A 91 5.76 -4.59 1.92
CA THR A 91 5.43 -5.86 2.58
C THR A 91 4.89 -5.58 3.98
N ARG A 92 3.84 -6.31 4.35
CA ARG A 92 3.20 -6.26 5.67
C ARG A 92 2.89 -7.67 6.15
N GLN A 93 3.00 -7.85 7.46
CA GLN A 93 2.67 -9.09 8.14
C GLN A 93 1.66 -8.79 9.24
N ASN A 94 0.55 -9.52 9.21
CA ASN A 94 -0.53 -9.39 10.17
C ASN A 94 -0.94 -10.77 10.66
N GLU A 95 -1.37 -10.86 11.91
CA GLU A 95 -1.87 -12.10 12.51
C GLU A 95 -3.22 -11.86 13.17
N LYS A 96 -4.16 -12.79 13.01
CA LYS A 96 -5.49 -12.72 13.63
C LYS A 96 -5.97 -14.11 14.02
N VAL A 97 -6.63 -14.21 15.18
CA VAL A 97 -7.35 -15.43 15.58
C VAL A 97 -8.84 -15.22 15.36
N LEU A 98 -9.46 -16.04 14.51
CA LEU A 98 -10.87 -15.91 14.14
C LEU A 98 -11.64 -17.21 14.39
N SER A 99 -12.95 -17.09 14.61
CA SER A 99 -13.84 -18.23 14.82
C SER A 99 -14.09 -18.99 13.52
N THR A 100 -14.18 -20.32 13.60
CA THR A 100 -14.38 -21.24 12.46
C THR A 100 -15.63 -22.10 12.65
N THR A 101 -16.71 -21.47 13.11
CA THR A 101 -17.95 -22.15 13.51
C THR A 101 -18.78 -22.69 12.34
N GLN A 102 -18.62 -22.13 11.14
CA GLN A 102 -19.36 -22.52 9.94
C GLN A 102 -18.43 -23.15 8.90
N LYS A 103 -19.00 -23.96 8.00
CA LYS A 103 -18.27 -24.68 6.96
C LYS A 103 -17.48 -23.75 6.01
N ASP A 104 -18.02 -22.56 5.74
CA ASP A 104 -17.41 -21.56 4.85
C ASP A 104 -16.58 -20.50 5.59
N SER A 105 -16.42 -20.64 6.91
CA SER A 105 -15.74 -19.64 7.74
C SER A 105 -14.32 -19.35 7.29
N HIS A 106 -13.55 -20.37 6.86
CA HIS A 106 -12.17 -20.15 6.42
C HIS A 106 -12.08 -19.25 5.19
N ILE A 107 -12.92 -19.47 4.18
CA ILE A 107 -12.90 -18.68 2.94
C ILE A 107 -13.31 -17.23 3.23
N ILE A 108 -14.36 -17.04 4.04
CA ILE A 108 -14.84 -15.71 4.43
C ILE A 108 -13.76 -14.97 5.24
N ASN A 109 -13.16 -15.64 6.23
CA ASN A 109 -12.11 -15.06 7.06
C ASN A 109 -10.88 -14.66 6.23
N ILE A 110 -10.43 -15.53 5.31
CA ILE A 110 -9.29 -15.24 4.42
C ILE A 110 -9.61 -14.08 3.49
N GLY A 111 -10.78 -14.10 2.83
CA GLY A 111 -11.19 -13.04 1.91
C GLY A 111 -11.25 -11.67 2.58
N THR A 112 -11.90 -11.60 3.74
CA THR A 112 -12.00 -10.36 4.53
C THR A 112 -10.61 -9.88 4.99
N PHE A 113 -9.73 -10.82 5.38
CA PHE A 113 -8.40 -10.48 5.86
C PHE A 113 -7.48 -9.93 4.76
N VAL A 114 -7.54 -10.52 3.56
CA VAL A 114 -6.82 -10.03 2.37
C VAL A 114 -7.36 -8.67 1.94
N GLU A 115 -8.67 -8.49 1.87
CA GLU A 115 -9.32 -7.24 1.47
C GLU A 115 -8.93 -6.07 2.38
N GLU A 116 -9.00 -6.26 3.70
CA GLU A 116 -8.63 -5.21 4.66
C GLU A 116 -7.14 -4.85 4.56
N THR A 117 -6.29 -5.85 4.39
CA THR A 117 -4.83 -5.65 4.34
C THR A 117 -4.42 -4.99 3.02
N GLU A 118 -4.91 -5.44 1.88
CA GLU A 118 -4.66 -4.81 0.58
C GLU A 118 -5.18 -3.36 0.55
N SER A 119 -6.38 -3.10 1.09
CA SER A 119 -6.96 -1.76 1.15
C SER A 119 -6.09 -0.80 1.98
N ARG A 120 -5.61 -1.25 3.14
CA ARG A 120 -4.70 -0.46 3.98
C ARG A 120 -3.35 -0.25 3.28
N MET A 121 -2.80 -1.28 2.64
CA MET A 121 -1.55 -1.15 1.88
C MET A 121 -1.70 -0.16 0.73
N ARG A 122 -2.81 -0.15 0.00
CA ARG A 122 -3.09 0.82 -1.05
C ARG A 122 -3.06 2.26 -0.54
N GLN A 123 -3.66 2.53 0.62
CA GLN A 123 -3.62 3.87 1.25
C GLN A 123 -2.19 4.28 1.61
N ILE A 124 -1.39 3.36 2.15
CA ILE A 124 0.02 3.62 2.49
C ILE A 124 0.85 3.88 1.24
N LEU A 125 0.64 3.09 0.18
CA LEU A 125 1.31 3.27 -1.11
C LEU A 125 0.97 4.65 -1.68
N ASP A 126 -0.29 5.06 -1.66
CA ASP A 126 -0.68 6.40 -2.14
C ASP A 126 0.03 7.53 -1.38
N ALA A 127 0.06 7.44 -0.04
CA ALA A 127 0.72 8.44 0.80
C ALA A 127 2.25 8.48 0.63
N ILE A 128 2.93 7.33 0.61
CA ILE A 128 4.40 7.28 0.53
C ILE A 128 4.89 7.61 -0.88
N TYR A 129 4.22 7.10 -1.92
CA TYR A 129 4.80 7.01 -3.26
C TYR A 129 4.88 8.39 -3.93
N PHE A 130 3.83 9.20 -3.78
CA PHE A 130 3.80 10.55 -4.34
C PHE A 130 4.27 11.61 -3.35
N SER A 131 3.91 11.52 -2.07
CA SER A 131 4.25 12.58 -1.11
C SER A 131 5.73 12.62 -0.78
N LYS A 132 6.34 11.46 -0.41
CA LYS A 132 7.74 11.42 0.03
C LYS A 132 8.71 11.62 -1.12
N SER A 133 8.45 11.01 -2.26
CA SER A 133 9.27 11.18 -3.47
C SER A 133 9.27 12.64 -3.93
N LYS A 134 8.10 13.28 -3.96
CA LYS A 134 7.97 14.71 -4.28
C LYS A 134 8.71 15.60 -3.28
N GLU A 135 8.60 15.30 -1.99
CA GLU A 135 9.34 16.01 -0.93
C GLU A 135 10.85 15.92 -1.15
N ILE A 136 11.38 14.71 -1.40
CA ILE A 136 12.81 14.47 -1.64
C ILE A 136 13.28 15.23 -2.89
N THR A 137 12.56 15.12 -4.02
CA THR A 137 12.91 15.85 -5.25
C THR A 137 12.90 17.36 -5.04
N ASN A 138 11.90 17.89 -4.32
CA ASN A 138 11.81 19.32 -4.01
C ASN A 138 12.94 19.78 -3.08
N ASN A 139 13.40 18.93 -2.16
CA ASN A 139 14.54 19.24 -1.31
C ASN A 139 15.86 19.24 -2.09
N CYS A 140 16.04 18.33 -3.05
CA CYS A 140 17.23 18.30 -3.91
C CYS A 140 17.28 19.49 -4.88
N ARG A 141 16.13 19.99 -5.33
CA ARG A 141 16.04 21.17 -6.19
C ARG A 141 14.96 22.10 -5.65
N CYS A 142 15.36 23.00 -4.74
CA CYS A 142 14.48 24.04 -4.23
C CYS A 142 14.04 24.97 -5.38
N GLN A 143 12.78 24.85 -5.80
CA GLN A 143 12.15 25.82 -6.71
C GLN A 143 11.91 27.17 -6.04
N ILE A 144 11.92 27.18 -4.71
CA ILE A 144 11.82 28.38 -3.88
C ILE A 144 13.23 28.98 -3.79
N GLY A 145 13.38 30.27 -4.13
CA GLY A 145 14.65 30.96 -3.96
C GLY A 145 15.15 30.86 -2.52
N VAL A 146 16.47 30.75 -2.32
CA VAL A 146 17.11 30.61 -0.99
C VAL A 146 16.62 31.68 0.00
N SER A 147 16.31 32.88 -0.50
CA SER A 147 15.76 34.00 0.29
C SER A 147 14.37 33.72 0.86
N GLU A 148 13.47 33.10 0.10
CA GLU A 148 12.12 32.74 0.55
C GLU A 148 12.14 31.51 1.48
N GLN A 149 13.02 30.54 1.21
CA GLN A 149 13.25 29.40 2.12
C GLN A 149 13.70 29.88 3.50
N ASN A 150 14.62 30.86 3.54
CA ASN A 150 15.09 31.47 4.78
C ASN A 150 13.97 32.22 5.50
N LYS A 151 13.12 32.97 4.78
CA LYS A 151 11.95 33.65 5.37
C LYS A 151 10.96 32.67 5.99
N ARG A 152 10.64 31.57 5.31
CA ARG A 152 9.76 30.51 5.86
C ARG A 152 10.36 29.88 7.12
N THR A 153 11.65 29.56 7.10
CA THR A 153 12.34 29.00 8.27
C THR A 153 12.36 29.96 9.46
N LEU A 154 12.58 31.25 9.22
CA LEU A 154 12.49 32.31 10.24
C LEU A 154 11.08 32.44 10.81
N MET A 155 10.05 32.41 9.95
CA MET A 155 8.66 32.51 10.36
C MET A 155 8.23 31.29 11.19
N THR A 156 8.64 30.07 10.82
CA THR A 156 8.42 28.86 11.63
C THR A 156 9.12 28.94 12.99
N LYS A 157 10.36 29.48 13.04
CA LYS A 157 11.05 29.71 14.31
C LYS A 157 10.31 30.72 15.18
N GLN A 158 9.84 31.83 14.62
CA GLN A 158 9.08 32.84 15.36
C GLN A 158 7.76 32.28 15.91
N ILE A 159 7.04 31.47 15.13
CA ILE A 159 5.82 30.79 15.57
C ILE A 159 6.12 29.84 16.74
N ASN A 160 7.17 29.03 16.65
CA ASN A 160 7.55 28.11 17.73
C ASN A 160 7.95 28.85 19.01
N THR A 161 8.64 29.99 18.90
CA THR A 161 8.97 30.83 20.07
C THR A 161 7.71 31.44 20.70
N GLN A 162 6.75 31.92 19.90
CA GLN A 162 5.48 32.48 20.36
C GLN A 162 4.58 31.43 21.02
N LEU A 163 4.57 30.20 20.49
CA LEU A 163 3.83 29.09 21.07
C LEU A 163 4.42 28.63 22.40
N ARG A 164 5.75 28.68 22.57
CA ARG A 164 6.40 28.44 23.85
C ARG A 164 6.10 29.54 24.87
N GLY A 165 6.16 30.80 24.47
CA GLY A 165 5.84 31.93 25.36
C GLY A 165 4.41 31.87 25.89
N ARG A 166 3.43 31.40 25.10
CA ARG A 166 2.05 31.20 25.58
C ARG A 166 1.86 30.05 26.56
N HIS A 167 2.80 29.11 26.65
CA HIS A 167 2.69 28.00 27.60
C HIS A 167 3.26 28.35 28.98
N ASP A 168 4.07 29.41 29.06
CA ASP A 168 4.68 29.89 30.31
C ASP A 168 3.81 30.98 31.00
N ASP A 169 2.73 31.44 30.35
CA ASP A 169 1.81 32.50 30.83
C ASP A 169 0.47 31.94 31.41
N ASP A 170 0.28 30.62 31.47
CA ASP A 170 -0.84 29.90 32.14
C ASP A 170 -0.34 29.17 33.40
#